data_AF-A0A8T3LQA9-F1
#
_entry.id   AF-A0A8T3LQA9-F1
#
_cell.length_a   1.000
_cell.length_b   1.000
_cell.length_c   1.000
_cell.angle_alpha   90.00
_cell.angle_beta   90.00
_cell.angle_gamma   90.00
#
_symmetry.space_group_name_H-M   'P 1'
#
loop_
_entity.id
_entity.type
_entity.pdbx_description
1 polymer ?
#
loop_
_entity_poly.entity_id
_entity_poly.type
_entity_poly.pdbx_seq_one_letter_code
_entity_poly.pdbx_strand_id
1 'polypeptide(L)' 'RASADVRLVPGDLMGSGTVGTGCLLEVKDETLGRYLEPGDEVTLTVQRLGSLTSPVVARPG' A
#
# COMPACT_ATOMS: atom_id res chain seq x y z
N ARG A 1 17.52 4.33 21.90
CA ARG A 1 16.60 3.23 21.39
C ARG A 1 15.79 3.73 20.19
N ALA A 2 15.73 2.85 18.99
CA ALA A 2 14.92 3.34 17.84
C ALA A 2 13.43 3.31 18.16
N SER A 3 12.57 2.77 18.95
CA SER A 3 11.54 3.53 19.70
C SER A 3 11.84 3.49 21.21
N ALA A 4 12.69 2.96 21.71
CA ALA A 4 13.45 3.01 22.98
C ALA A 4 14.42 1.81 23.02
N ASP A 5 14.32 0.27 22.42
CA ASP A 5 15.18 -0.94 22.47
C ASP A 5 15.13 -1.68 21.13
N VAL A 6 15.05 -0.91 20.09
CA VAL A 6 15.21 -1.61 18.78
C VAL A 6 16.51 -1.13 18.12
N ARG A 7 17.30 -2.21 17.58
CA ARG A 7 18.45 -1.76 16.76
C ARG A 7 18.05 -1.73 15.28
N LEU A 8 18.08 -0.43 14.65
CA LEU A 8 17.83 -0.30 13.20
C LEU A 8 19.13 -0.57 12.43
N VAL A 9 18.88 -1.28 11.44
CA VAL A 9 20.08 -1.59 10.64
C VAL A 9 19.84 -1.18 9.18
N PRO A 10 21.01 -0.91 8.43
CA PRO A 10 20.84 -0.53 7.02
C PRO A 10 20.03 -1.58 6.24
N GLY A 11 19.10 -0.87 5.57
CA GLY A 11 18.19 -1.74 4.76
C GLY A 11 16.82 -1.88 5.42
N ASP A 12 16.78 -1.33 6.64
CA ASP A 12 15.44 -1.45 7.25
C ASP A 12 14.48 -0.48 6.56
N LEU A 13 13.08 -0.96 6.46
CA LEU A 13 12.05 -0.10 5.82
C LEU A 13 10.95 0.21 6.84
N MET A 14 10.71 1.44 6.87
CA MET A 14 9.59 1.82 7.77
C MET A 14 8.43 2.38 6.94
N GLY A 15 7.30 1.89 7.40
CA GLY A 15 6.08 2.34 6.68
C GLY A 15 5.31 3.35 7.53
N SER A 16 4.66 4.24 6.89
CA SER A 16 3.98 5.35 7.61
C SER A 16 2.58 4.92 8.06
N GLY A 17 2.22 3.95 7.37
CA GLY A 17 0.80 3.59 7.57
C GLY A 17 -0.09 4.23 6.49
N THR A 18 -1.38 3.79 6.45
CA THR A 18 -2.28 4.36 5.42
C THR A 18 -2.64 5.81 5.79
N VAL A 19 -2.78 6.69 4.71
CA VAL A 19 -3.10 8.11 5.01
C VAL A 19 -4.58 8.37 4.72
N GLY A 20 -5.41 8.76 5.78
CA GLY A 20 -6.84 9.12 5.61
C GLY A 20 -7.63 8.00 4.91
N THR A 21 -8.33 8.33 3.82
CA THR A 21 -9.12 7.39 3.01
C THR A 21 -8.20 6.58 2.08
N GLY A 22 -7.04 6.18 2.63
CA GLY A 22 -5.97 5.67 1.75
C GLY A 22 -6.11 4.15 1.56
N CYS A 23 -7.28 3.59 2.05
CA CYS A 23 -7.46 2.17 1.70
C CYS A 23 -8.91 1.90 1.32
N LEU A 24 -9.09 0.76 0.69
CA LEU A 24 -10.46 0.45 0.20
C LEU A 24 -11.38 0.08 1.38
N LEU A 25 -10.68 -0.34 2.42
CA LEU A 25 -11.55 -0.58 3.59
C LEU A 25 -12.30 0.69 4.00
N GLU A 26 -11.80 1.74 3.77
CA GLU A 26 -12.42 3.01 4.21
C GLU A 26 -13.30 3.59 3.10
N VAL A 27 -12.97 3.24 1.74
CA VAL A 27 -13.66 4.10 0.74
C VAL A 27 -14.30 3.19 -0.32
N LYS A 28 -14.31 1.85 -0.08
CA LYS A 28 -14.72 0.98 -1.22
C LYS A 28 -16.17 1.27 -1.62
N ASP A 29 -17.03 1.58 -0.66
CA ASP A 29 -18.45 1.78 -1.03
C ASP A 29 -18.62 3.10 -1.79
N GLU A 30 -17.76 4.06 -1.61
CA GLU A 30 -17.87 5.36 -2.31
C GLU A 30 -17.04 5.36 -3.60
N THR A 31 -16.21 4.34 -3.70
CA THR A 31 -15.38 4.39 -4.93
C THR A 31 -15.71 3.18 -5.80
N LEU A 32 -15.08 2.01 -5.57
CA LEU A 32 -15.18 0.87 -6.52
C LEU A 32 -16.42 0.04 -6.19
N GLY A 33 -16.96 0.22 -4.99
CA GLY A 33 -18.12 -0.58 -4.58
C GLY A 33 -17.76 -2.05 -4.34
N ARG A 34 -16.49 -2.34 -4.42
CA ARG A 34 -16.01 -3.73 -4.23
C ARG A 34 -14.52 -3.69 -3.86
N TYR A 35 -14.02 -4.86 -3.46
CA TYR A 35 -12.56 -4.94 -3.24
C TYR A 35 -11.85 -5.32 -4.55
N LEU A 36 -10.45 -5.43 -4.35
CA LEU A 36 -9.67 -5.70 -5.58
C LEU A 36 -9.92 -7.13 -6.08
N GLU A 37 -9.95 -7.26 -7.41
CA GLU A 37 -10.07 -8.57 -8.08
C GLU A 37 -8.92 -8.78 -9.07
N PRO A 38 -8.65 -10.13 -9.30
CA PRO A 38 -7.62 -10.35 -10.32
C PRO A 38 -7.92 -9.58 -11.61
N GLY A 39 -6.77 -9.03 -12.13
CA GLY A 39 -6.94 -8.22 -13.37
C GLY A 39 -6.90 -6.72 -13.06
N ASP A 40 -7.14 -6.38 -11.78
CA ASP A 40 -6.99 -4.96 -11.42
C ASP A 40 -5.52 -4.52 -11.40
N GLU A 41 -5.38 -3.16 -11.65
CA GLU A 41 -4.05 -2.53 -11.47
C GLU A 41 -4.14 -1.43 -10.41
N VAL A 42 -3.05 -1.57 -9.46
CA VAL A 42 -3.02 -0.50 -8.45
C VAL A 42 -1.77 0.38 -8.67
N THR A 43 -2.07 1.72 -8.79
CA THR A 43 -0.90 2.64 -8.95
C THR A 43 -0.88 3.64 -7.80
N LEU A 44 0.44 3.62 -7.17
CA LEU A 44 0.67 4.67 -6.16
C LEU A 44 1.70 5.68 -6.68
N THR A 45 1.23 6.98 -6.51
CA THR A 45 2.17 8.04 -6.97
C THR A 45 2.48 8.99 -5.82
N VAL A 46 3.84 9.13 -5.70
CA VAL A 46 4.27 10.15 -4.73
C VAL A 46 5.09 11.22 -5.47
N GLN A 47 4.67 12.38 -5.14
CA GLN A 47 5.39 13.48 -5.82
C GLN A 47 6.90 13.38 -5.56
N ARG A 48 7.70 13.44 -6.71
CA ARG A 48 9.18 13.48 -6.71
C ARG A 48 9.76 12.07 -6.58
N LEU A 49 8.92 11.07 -6.25
CA LEU A 49 9.45 9.70 -6.18
C LEU A 49 8.96 8.87 -7.37
N GLY A 50 7.85 9.37 -7.89
CA GLY A 50 7.33 8.65 -9.08
C GLY A 50 6.16 7.73 -8.71
N SER A 51 5.92 6.72 -9.75
CA SER A 51 4.74 5.85 -9.56
C SER A 51 5.17 4.39 -9.50
N LEU A 52 4.52 3.77 -8.59
CA LEU A 52 4.63 2.30 -8.55
C LEU A 52 3.29 1.65 -8.91
N THR A 53 3.43 0.72 -9.93
CA THR A 53 2.19 0.04 -10.38
C THR A 53 2.34 -1.47 -10.19
N SER A 54 1.25 -1.97 -9.58
CA SER A 54 1.27 -3.43 -9.36
C SER A 54 -0.06 -4.04 -9.81
N PRO A 55 0.07 -5.23 -10.53
CA PRO A 55 -1.17 -5.92 -10.91
C PRO A 55 -1.68 -6.84 -9.79
N VAL A 56 -2.98 -6.91 -9.75
CA VAL A 56 -3.57 -7.96 -8.88
C VAL A 56 -3.77 -9.25 -9.70
N VAL A 57 -3.04 -10.23 -9.19
CA VAL A 57 -3.10 -11.49 -9.99
C VAL A 57 -3.82 -12.55 -9.14
N ALA A 58 -4.38 -13.51 -9.89
CA ALA A 58 -5.07 -14.60 -9.17
C ALA A 58 -4.08 -15.40 -8.30
N ARG A 59 -4.62 -15.85 -7.18
CA ARG A 59 -3.79 -16.72 -6.32
C ARG A 59 -3.32 -17.96 -7.11
N PRO A 60 -2.01 -18.10 -6.97
CA PRO A 60 -1.52 -19.27 -7.72
C PRO A 60 -2.00 -20.59 -7.08
N GLY A 61 -2.57 -21.54 -7.82
CA GLY A 61 -2.94 -22.87 -7.31
C GLY A 61 -1.77 -23.59 -6.64
#